data_AF-A0A9L0T2D0-F1
#
_entry.id   AF-A0A9L0T2D0-F1
#
_cell.length_a   1.000
_cell.length_b   1.000
_cell.length_c   1.000
_cell.angle_alpha   90.00
_cell.angle_beta   90.00
_cell.angle_gamma   90.00
#
_symmetry.space_group_name_H-M   'P 1'
#
loop_
_entity.id
_entity.type
_entity.pdbx_description
1 polymer ?
#
loop_
_entity_poly.entity_id
_entity_poly.type
_entity_poly.pdbx_seq_one_letter_code
_entity_poly.pdbx_strand_id
1 'polypeptide(L)'
;MEDGNIELLQAEEEREARLKRNEETLRELSDTIRRCNVRIIGIPEGEEKEKGAESLFKEIMAENFPNLVREMDLQVTEANRSPNFINARRPTPWPIAVKLAKVNDKEKILRTARQKKLTYKGTPIRLS
;
A
#
# COMPACT_ATOMS: atom_id res chain seq x y z
N MET A 1 27.27 20.80 42.17
CA MET A 1 25.91 20.26 41.97
C MET A 1 25.37 20.54 40.56
N GLU A 2 26.11 21.23 39.69
CA GLU A 2 25.68 21.57 38.32
C GLU A 2 26.14 20.57 37.24
N ASP A 3 27.29 19.90 37.41
CA ASP A 3 27.84 18.95 36.42
C ASP A 3 26.88 17.78 36.10
N GLY A 4 26.25 17.19 37.13
CA GLY A 4 25.33 16.07 36.92
C GLY A 4 24.06 16.42 36.15
N ASN A 5 23.66 17.71 36.14
CA ASN A 5 22.51 18.15 35.35
C ASN A 5 22.88 18.36 33.87
N ILE A 6 24.10 18.78 33.58
CA ILE A 6 24.58 18.96 32.20
C ILE A 6 24.74 17.60 31.51
N GLU A 7 25.29 16.60 32.20
CA GLU A 7 25.42 15.24 31.66
C GLU A 7 24.07 14.57 31.39
N LEU A 8 23.07 14.80 32.27
CA LEU A 8 21.71 14.28 32.08
C LEU A 8 21.03 14.89 30.84
N LEU A 9 21.17 16.21 30.66
CA LEU A 9 20.65 16.94 29.49
C LEU A 9 21.30 16.44 28.18
N GLN A 10 22.62 16.25 28.18
CA GLN A 10 23.34 15.70 27.02
C GLN A 10 22.90 14.27 26.70
N ALA A 11 22.70 13.42 27.72
CA ALA A 11 22.22 12.06 27.53
C ALA A 11 20.76 12.02 27.01
N GLU A 12 19.91 12.96 27.44
CA GLU A 12 18.54 13.11 26.91
C GLU A 12 18.54 13.57 25.45
N GLU A 13 19.35 14.56 25.08
CA GLU A 13 19.52 15.02 23.70
C GLU A 13 20.03 13.90 22.79
N GLU A 14 21.03 13.12 23.24
CA GLU A 14 21.57 11.99 22.47
C GLU A 14 20.52 10.88 22.30
N ARG A 15 19.72 10.62 23.34
CA ARG A 15 18.61 9.67 23.29
C ARG A 15 17.54 10.12 22.30
N GLU A 16 17.17 11.40 22.29
CA GLU A 16 16.19 11.96 21.35
C GLU A 16 16.71 11.89 19.91
N ALA A 17 17.97 12.26 19.68
CA ALA A 17 18.64 12.12 18.38
C ALA A 17 18.71 10.66 17.90
N ARG A 18 18.85 9.69 18.83
CA ARG A 18 18.82 8.26 18.50
C ARG A 18 17.41 7.79 18.14
N LEU A 19 16.38 8.24 18.87
CA LEU A 19 14.99 7.90 18.57
C LEU A 19 14.58 8.43 17.20
N LYS A 20 14.96 9.66 16.87
CA LYS A 20 14.69 10.27 15.57
C LYS A 20 15.33 9.49 14.42
N ARG A 21 16.62 9.15 14.55
CA ARG A 21 17.32 8.30 13.55
C ARG A 21 16.66 6.93 13.41
N ASN A 22 16.23 6.33 14.51
CA ASN A 22 15.54 5.03 14.47
C ASN A 22 14.19 5.14 13.75
N GLU A 23 13.43 6.20 13.99
CA GLU A 23 12.15 6.44 13.30
C GLU A 23 12.34 6.59 11.79
N GLU A 24 13.33 7.37 11.36
CA GLU A 24 13.70 7.52 9.95
C GLU A 24 14.07 6.17 9.32
N THR A 25 14.91 5.39 10.01
CA THR A 25 15.32 4.05 9.57
C THR A 25 14.11 3.11 9.42
N LEU A 26 13.18 3.14 10.37
CA LEU A 26 11.94 2.34 10.32
C LEU A 26 11.05 2.76 9.14
N ARG A 27 11.00 4.06 8.83
CA ARG A 27 10.26 4.59 7.69
C ARG A 27 10.82 4.08 6.37
N GLU A 28 12.15 4.12 6.21
CA GLU A 28 12.84 3.63 5.00
C GLU A 28 12.66 2.12 4.80
N LEU A 29 12.76 1.33 5.87
CA LEU A 29 12.50 -0.10 5.85
C LEU A 29 11.05 -0.39 5.43
N SER A 30 10.08 0.32 6.02
CA SER A 30 8.66 0.19 5.67
C SER A 30 8.41 0.55 4.20
N ASP A 31 9.01 1.64 3.71
CA ASP A 31 8.87 2.08 2.32
C ASP A 31 9.50 1.07 1.35
N THR A 32 10.61 0.45 1.73
CA THR A 32 11.26 -0.63 0.97
C THR A 32 10.35 -1.86 0.89
N ILE A 33 9.75 -2.29 2.00
CA ILE A 33 8.83 -3.43 2.04
C ILE A 33 7.57 -3.17 1.18
N ARG A 34 7.06 -1.93 1.21
CA ARG A 34 5.86 -1.52 0.48
C ARG A 34 6.14 -1.10 -0.96
N ARG A 35 7.40 -1.15 -1.40
CA ARG A 35 7.82 -0.68 -2.72
C ARG A 35 7.16 -1.44 -3.86
N CYS A 36 6.74 -2.68 -3.65
CA CYS A 36 5.98 -3.48 -4.63
C CYS A 36 4.45 -3.49 -4.40
N ASN A 37 3.95 -2.80 -3.37
CA ASN A 37 2.54 -2.91 -2.98
C ASN A 37 1.70 -1.84 -3.67
N VAL A 38 0.64 -2.26 -4.36
CA VAL A 38 -0.46 -1.43 -4.86
C VAL A 38 -1.64 -1.57 -3.91
N ARG A 39 -2.33 -0.47 -3.59
CA ARG A 39 -3.57 -0.48 -2.82
C ARG A 39 -4.76 -0.10 -3.69
N ILE A 40 -5.81 -0.90 -3.63
CA ILE A 40 -7.08 -0.67 -4.32
C ILE A 40 -8.10 -0.16 -3.30
N ILE A 41 -8.72 0.98 -3.59
CA ILE A 41 -9.69 1.66 -2.73
C ILE A 41 -11.01 1.81 -3.49
N GLY A 42 -12.13 1.61 -2.80
CA GLY A 42 -13.48 1.75 -3.36
C GLY A 42 -14.15 0.43 -3.73
N ILE A 43 -13.50 -0.70 -3.49
CA ILE A 43 -14.08 -2.04 -3.69
C ILE A 43 -14.97 -2.39 -2.49
N PRO A 44 -16.25 -2.75 -2.68
CA PRO A 44 -17.12 -3.22 -1.59
C PRO A 44 -16.50 -4.37 -0.78
N GLU A 45 -16.92 -4.51 0.49
CA GLU A 45 -16.45 -5.61 1.34
C GLU A 45 -17.10 -6.93 0.91
N GLY A 46 -16.29 -7.97 0.64
CA GLY A 46 -16.77 -9.31 0.30
C GLY A 46 -16.62 -9.71 -1.17
N GLU A 47 -16.42 -8.76 -2.10
CA GLU A 47 -16.18 -9.04 -3.53
C GLU A 47 -14.95 -9.95 -3.76
N GLU A 48 -13.94 -9.80 -2.91
CA GLU A 48 -12.71 -10.58 -2.92
C GLU A 48 -12.87 -11.99 -2.33
N LYS A 49 -13.94 -12.28 -1.58
CA LYS A 49 -14.13 -13.60 -0.95
C LYS A 49 -14.56 -14.66 -1.95
N GLU A 50 -15.28 -14.26 -3.01
CA GLU A 50 -15.78 -15.20 -4.03
C GLU A 50 -14.67 -15.60 -5.01
N LYS A 51 -13.97 -14.62 -5.59
CA LYS A 51 -12.98 -14.85 -6.65
C LYS A 51 -11.52 -14.79 -6.17
N GLY A 52 -11.27 -14.32 -4.95
CA GLY A 52 -9.94 -13.96 -4.47
C GLY A 52 -9.52 -12.55 -4.87
N ALA A 53 -8.71 -11.90 -4.03
CA ALA A 53 -8.22 -10.54 -4.28
C ALA A 53 -7.27 -10.46 -5.49
N GLU A 54 -6.56 -11.53 -5.82
CA GLU A 54 -5.70 -11.59 -7.01
C GLU A 54 -6.52 -11.53 -8.29
N SER A 55 -7.56 -12.37 -8.39
CA SER A 55 -8.46 -12.40 -9.55
C SER A 55 -9.15 -11.05 -9.74
N LEU A 56 -9.61 -10.43 -8.64
CA LEU A 56 -10.21 -9.11 -8.66
C LEU A 56 -9.24 -8.04 -9.17
N PHE A 57 -7.97 -8.09 -8.76
CA PHE A 57 -6.96 -7.19 -9.30
C PHE A 57 -6.73 -7.40 -10.79
N LYS A 58 -6.64 -8.64 -11.27
CA LYS A 58 -6.51 -8.94 -12.71
C LYS A 58 -7.71 -8.44 -13.51
N GLU A 59 -8.94 -8.57 -12.97
CA GLU A 59 -10.17 -8.05 -13.58
C GLU A 59 -10.13 -6.52 -13.72
N ILE A 60 -9.74 -5.81 -12.65
CA ILE A 60 -9.56 -4.34 -12.67
C ILE A 60 -8.51 -3.93 -13.70
N MET A 61 -7.40 -4.67 -13.77
CA MET A 61 -6.32 -4.40 -14.71
C MET A 61 -6.74 -4.64 -16.16
N ALA A 62 -7.56 -5.66 -16.43
CA ALA A 62 -8.09 -5.93 -17.77
C ALA A 62 -9.13 -4.88 -18.20
N GLU A 63 -10.04 -4.49 -17.28
CA GLU A 63 -11.07 -3.46 -17.54
C GLU A 63 -10.43 -2.10 -17.82
N ASN A 64 -9.46 -1.71 -16.99
CA ASN A 64 -8.89 -0.36 -17.06
C ASN A 64 -7.61 -0.28 -17.90
N PHE A 65 -6.78 -1.31 -17.97
CA PHE A 65 -5.46 -1.24 -18.61
C PHE A 65 -5.20 -2.42 -19.57
N PRO A 66 -6.06 -2.65 -20.57
CA PRO A 66 -5.95 -3.83 -21.43
C PRO A 66 -4.62 -3.93 -22.20
N ASN A 67 -4.05 -2.78 -22.61
CA ASN A 67 -2.73 -2.75 -23.26
C ASN A 67 -1.61 -3.16 -22.30
N LEU A 68 -1.71 -2.71 -21.05
CA LEU A 68 -0.69 -2.99 -20.04
C LEU A 68 -0.70 -4.48 -19.65
N VAL A 69 -1.89 -5.09 -19.58
CA VAL A 69 -2.03 -6.53 -19.33
C VAL A 69 -1.47 -7.36 -20.49
N ARG A 70 -1.57 -6.89 -21.73
CA ARG A 70 -0.97 -7.57 -22.90
C ARG A 70 0.55 -7.45 -22.96
N GLU A 71 1.09 -6.31 -22.53
CA GLU A 71 2.52 -6.03 -22.58
C GLU A 71 3.29 -6.59 -21.39
N MET A 72 2.64 -6.73 -20.23
CA MET A 72 3.27 -7.16 -18.98
C MET A 72 2.76 -8.51 -18.53
N ASP A 73 3.66 -9.43 -18.20
CA ASP A 73 3.32 -10.62 -17.43
C ASP A 73 3.14 -10.24 -15.95
N LEU A 74 1.90 -9.87 -15.60
CA LEU A 74 1.55 -9.33 -14.29
C LEU A 74 1.57 -10.43 -13.23
N GLN A 75 2.69 -10.57 -12.54
CA GLN A 75 2.86 -11.54 -11.46
C GLN A 75 2.52 -10.92 -10.10
N VAL A 76 1.47 -11.46 -9.48
CA VAL A 76 1.04 -11.10 -8.13
C VAL A 76 1.60 -12.13 -7.14
N THR A 77 2.29 -11.64 -6.11
CA THR A 77 2.85 -12.49 -5.06
C THR A 77 1.83 -12.71 -3.94
N GLU A 78 1.11 -11.67 -3.57
CA GLU A 78 0.11 -11.72 -2.51
C GLU A 78 -0.97 -10.67 -2.81
N ALA A 79 -2.22 -11.00 -2.56
CA ALA A 79 -3.30 -10.04 -2.60
C ALA A 79 -4.28 -10.35 -1.46
N ASN A 80 -4.51 -9.38 -0.59
CA ASN A 80 -5.41 -9.53 0.54
C ASN A 80 -5.99 -8.20 1.01
N ARG A 81 -7.12 -8.29 1.69
CA ARG A 81 -7.66 -7.20 2.48
C ARG A 81 -7.19 -7.36 3.92
N SER A 82 -6.60 -6.31 4.48
CA SER A 82 -6.11 -6.29 5.85
C SER A 82 -6.70 -5.09 6.59
N PRO A 83 -7.38 -5.29 7.74
CA PRO A 83 -7.74 -6.55 8.40
C PRO A 83 -8.78 -7.39 7.61
N ASN A 84 -8.82 -8.70 7.85
CA ASN A 84 -9.76 -9.64 7.20
C ASN A 84 -11.16 -9.70 7.88
N PHE A 85 -11.53 -8.66 8.64
CA PHE A 85 -12.85 -8.58 9.28
C PHE A 85 -13.59 -7.32 8.86
N ILE A 86 -14.91 -7.45 8.74
CA ILE A 86 -15.81 -6.35 8.39
C ILE A 86 -15.97 -5.47 9.63
N ASN A 87 -15.63 -4.18 9.52
CA ASN A 87 -15.86 -3.23 10.60
C ASN A 87 -17.08 -2.37 10.29
N ALA A 88 -18.24 -2.74 10.84
CA ALA A 88 -19.50 -2.03 10.63
C ALA A 88 -19.49 -0.55 11.05
N ARG A 89 -18.53 -0.12 11.89
CA ARG A 89 -18.38 1.30 12.29
C ARG A 89 -17.64 2.14 11.25
N ARG A 90 -17.00 1.50 10.27
CA ARG A 90 -16.22 2.18 9.24
C ARG A 90 -17.13 2.47 8.03
N PRO A 91 -17.24 3.73 7.58
CA PRO A 91 -18.09 4.07 6.45
C PRO A 91 -17.47 3.69 5.09
N THR A 92 -16.17 3.40 5.06
CA THR A 92 -15.43 3.07 3.83
C THR A 92 -14.88 1.65 3.89
N PRO A 93 -15.00 0.86 2.81
CA PRO A 93 -14.38 -0.45 2.74
C PRO A 93 -12.87 -0.39 2.97
N TRP A 94 -12.31 -1.43 3.60
CA TRP A 94 -10.86 -1.54 3.73
C TRP A 94 -10.18 -1.62 2.35
N PRO A 95 -9.01 -0.97 2.16
CA PRO A 95 -8.25 -1.15 0.93
C PRO A 95 -7.77 -2.59 0.77
N ILE A 96 -7.72 -3.05 -0.47
CA ILE A 96 -7.07 -4.33 -0.81
C ILE A 96 -5.61 -4.00 -1.12
N ALA A 97 -4.68 -4.68 -0.44
CA ALA A 97 -3.26 -4.60 -0.73
C ALA A 97 -2.87 -5.72 -1.71
N VAL A 98 -2.16 -5.37 -2.77
CA VAL A 98 -1.65 -6.30 -3.78
C VAL A 98 -0.14 -6.11 -3.86
N LYS A 99 0.61 -7.15 -3.54
CA LYS A 99 2.05 -7.20 -3.66
C LYS A 99 2.43 -7.79 -5.02
N LEU A 100 3.10 -6.99 -5.84
CA LEU A 100 3.62 -7.42 -7.13
C LEU A 100 5.00 -8.06 -6.98
N ALA A 101 5.36 -8.92 -7.93
CA ALA A 101 6.71 -9.50 -7.96
C ALA A 101 7.79 -8.45 -8.27
N LYS A 102 7.46 -7.43 -9.08
CA LYS A 102 8.42 -6.42 -9.57
C LYS A 102 7.99 -5.01 -9.19
N VAL A 103 8.94 -4.19 -8.73
CA VAL A 103 8.75 -2.76 -8.45
C VAL A 103 8.35 -1.98 -9.71
N ASN A 104 8.96 -2.30 -10.86
CA ASN A 104 8.70 -1.59 -12.11
C ASN A 104 7.24 -1.69 -12.54
N ASP A 105 6.58 -2.82 -12.25
CA ASP A 105 5.18 -3.04 -12.61
C ASP A 105 4.27 -2.12 -11.80
N LYS A 106 4.53 -1.98 -10.48
CA LYS A 106 3.81 -1.03 -9.62
C LYS A 106 3.88 0.39 -10.18
N GLU A 107 5.08 0.84 -10.53
CA GLU A 107 5.31 2.22 -10.97
C GLU A 107 4.56 2.52 -12.27
N LYS A 108 4.62 1.59 -13.25
CA LYS A 108 3.88 1.71 -14.51
C LYS A 108 2.37 1.79 -14.27
N ILE A 109 1.83 0.90 -13.44
CA ILE A 109 0.39 0.86 -13.12
C ILE A 109 -0.05 2.17 -12.47
N LEU A 110 0.67 2.65 -11.46
CA LEU A 110 0.33 3.89 -10.77
C LEU A 110 0.47 5.13 -11.67
N ARG A 111 1.44 5.13 -12.59
CA ARG A 111 1.59 6.20 -13.58
C ARG A 111 0.38 6.28 -14.50
N THR A 112 -0.07 5.14 -15.05
CA THR A 112 -1.26 5.11 -15.92
C THR A 112 -2.55 5.36 -15.14
N ALA A 113 -2.63 4.89 -13.89
CA ALA A 113 -3.76 5.14 -12.99
C ALA A 113 -3.98 6.62 -12.70
N ARG A 114 -2.91 7.44 -12.64
CA ARG A 114 -3.03 8.89 -12.41
C ARG A 114 -3.56 9.66 -13.62
N GLN A 115 -3.45 9.10 -14.81
CA GLN A 115 -3.81 9.78 -16.06
C GLN A 115 -5.30 9.71 -16.38
N LYS A 116 -6.06 8.85 -15.69
CA LYS A 116 -7.48 8.66 -15.96
C LYS A 116 -8.25 8.23 -14.71
N LYS A 117 -9.58 8.32 -14.80
CA LYS A 117 -10.48 7.77 -13.79
C LYS A 117 -10.57 6.25 -13.97
N LEU A 118 -10.59 5.53 -12.85
CA LEU A 118 -10.69 4.08 -12.82
C LEU A 118 -12.06 3.66 -12.34
N THR A 119 -12.57 2.58 -12.91
CA THR A 119 -13.86 1.98 -12.55
C THR A 119 -13.73 0.49 -12.32
N TYR A 120 -14.64 -0.08 -11.55
CA TYR A 120 -14.86 -1.52 -11.44
C TYR A 120 -16.36 -1.75 -11.35
N LYS A 121 -16.93 -2.49 -12.31
CA LYS A 121 -18.39 -2.73 -12.40
C LYS A 121 -19.22 -1.44 -12.28
N GLY A 122 -18.76 -0.35 -12.89
CA GLY A 122 -19.41 0.97 -12.83
C GLY A 122 -19.19 1.77 -11.55
N THR A 123 -18.52 1.22 -10.54
CA THR A 123 -18.15 1.94 -9.31
C THR A 123 -16.78 2.61 -9.49
N PRO A 124 -16.59 3.89 -9.15
CA PRO A 124 -15.29 4.55 -9.23
C PRO A 124 -14.33 3.99 -8.17
N ILE A 125 -13.10 3.72 -8.59
CA ILE A 125 -12.04 3.17 -7.73
C ILE A 125 -10.77 4.02 -7.80
N ARG A 126 -9.86 3.80 -6.86
CA ARG A 126 -8.54 4.45 -6.84
C ARG A 126 -7.43 3.43 -6.55
N LEU A 127 -6.33 3.55 -7.29
CA LEU A 127 -5.08 2.83 -7.04
C LEU A 127 -4.05 3.77 -6.39
N SER A 128 -3.35 3.31 -5.36
CA SER A 128 -2.26 4.05 -4.69
C SER A 128 -1.07 3.18 -4.33
#